data_AF-A0AB33T462-F1
#
_entry.id   AF-A0AB33T462-F1
#
_cell.length_a   1.000
_cell.length_b   1.000
_cell.length_c   1.000
_cell.angle_alpha   90.00
_cell.angle_beta   90.00
_cell.angle_gamma   90.00
#
_symmetry.space_group_name_H-M   'P 1'
#
loop_
_entity.id
_entity.type
_entity.pdbx_description
1 polymer ?
#
loop_
_entity_poly.entity_id
_entity_poly.type
_entity_poly.pdbx_seq_one_letter_code
_entity_poly.pdbx_strand_id
1 'polypeptide(L)' 'MTVTETACEVVELTSDEGAELFDSIAQNNMGITGAEFVRRWNAGEFEGINWDDVPGLTSVATALPFAGI' A
#
# COMPACT_ATOMS: atom_id res chain seq x y z
N MET A 1 28.35 -14.78 -20.63
CA MET A 1 27.58 -13.97 -19.67
C MET A 1 26.16 -13.91 -20.21
N THR A 2 25.29 -14.80 -19.77
CA THR A 2 23.87 -14.85 -20.16
C THR A 2 23.11 -13.89 -19.25
N VAL A 3 22.54 -12.84 -19.84
CA VAL A 3 21.66 -11.91 -19.14
C VAL A 3 20.27 -12.56 -19.13
N THR A 4 19.82 -13.01 -17.96
CA THR A 4 18.46 -13.55 -17.81
C THR A 4 17.52 -12.35 -17.73
N GLU A 5 16.84 -12.03 -18.83
CA GLU A 5 15.74 -11.06 -18.85
C GLU A 5 14.60 -11.62 -18.00
N THR A 6 14.45 -11.10 -16.78
CA THR A 6 13.24 -11.36 -15.97
C THR A 6 12.11 -10.60 -16.64
N ALA A 7 11.22 -11.31 -17.31
CA ALA A 7 9.99 -10.74 -17.84
C ALA A 7 9.17 -10.21 -16.66
N CYS A 8 9.10 -8.89 -16.52
CA CYS A 8 8.24 -8.23 -15.55
C CYS A 8 6.82 -8.28 -16.12
N GLU A 9 6.03 -9.27 -15.71
CA GLU A 9 4.62 -9.37 -16.11
C GLU A 9 3.81 -8.33 -15.33
N VAL A 10 3.33 -7.32 -16.05
CA VAL A 10 2.40 -6.34 -15.49
C VAL A 10 1.01 -6.94 -15.60
N VAL A 11 0.40 -7.25 -14.46
CA VAL A 11 -0.96 -7.76 -14.37
C VAL A 11 -1.90 -6.61 -14.03
N GLU A 12 -2.97 -6.45 -14.80
CA GLU A 12 -4.04 -5.51 -14.48
C GLU A 12 -4.91 -6.12 -13.37
N LEU A 13 -4.99 -5.45 -12.22
CA LEU A 13 -5.87 -5.86 -11.13
C LEU A 13 -7.25 -5.26 -11.31
N THR A 14 -8.29 -6.04 -11.00
CA THR A 14 -9.61 -5.45 -10.78
C THR A 14 -9.62 -4.56 -9.54
N SER A 15 -10.63 -3.71 -9.40
CA SER A 15 -10.75 -2.83 -8.23
C SER A 15 -10.84 -3.61 -6.91
N ASP A 16 -11.45 -4.80 -6.93
CA ASP A 16 -11.58 -5.67 -5.76
C ASP A 16 -10.22 -6.29 -5.39
N GLU A 17 -9.51 -6.85 -6.37
CA GLU A 17 -8.16 -7.41 -6.18
C GLU A 17 -7.14 -6.34 -5.75
N GLY A 18 -7.28 -5.11 -6.24
CA GLY A 18 -6.49 -3.97 -5.78
C GLY A 18 -6.73 -3.68 -4.29
N ALA A 19 -7.99 -3.68 -3.87
CA ALA A 19 -8.36 -3.44 -2.47
C ALA A 19 -7.85 -4.57 -1.55
N GLU A 20 -7.94 -5.83 -1.97
CA GLU A 20 -7.38 -6.97 -1.22
C GLU A 20 -5.84 -6.91 -1.12
N LEU A 21 -5.17 -6.51 -2.21
CA LEU A 21 -3.73 -6.28 -2.23
C LEU A 21 -3.35 -5.16 -1.25
N PHE A 22 -4.07 -4.04 -1.29
CA PHE A 22 -3.85 -2.92 -0.41
C PHE A 22 -4.04 -3.30 1.07
N ASP A 23 -5.12 -4.03 1.37
CA ASP A 23 -5.38 -4.53 2.73
C ASP A 23 -4.23 -5.42 3.23
N SER A 24 -3.75 -6.33 2.38
CA SER A 24 -2.59 -7.17 2.69
C SER A 24 -1.32 -6.36 2.95
N ILE A 25 -1.07 -5.29 2.18
CA ILE A 25 0.08 -4.39 2.37
C ILE A 25 -0.05 -3.65 3.71
N ALA A 26 -1.22 -3.09 4.02
CA ALA A 26 -1.48 -2.41 5.29
C ALA A 26 -1.31 -3.35 6.50
N GLN A 27 -1.83 -4.57 6.39
CA GLN A 27 -1.73 -5.58 7.44
C GLN A 27 -0.27 -5.98 7.67
N ASN A 28 0.49 -6.21 6.61
CA ASN A 28 1.88 -6.67 6.70
C ASN A 28 2.85 -5.57 7.18
N ASN A 29 2.61 -4.31 6.81
CA ASN A 29 3.53 -3.21 7.11
C ASN A 29 3.18 -2.47 8.42
N MET A 30 1.88 -2.37 8.75
CA MET A 30 1.41 -1.56 9.87
C MET A 30 0.50 -2.34 10.84
N GLY A 31 0.16 -3.60 10.55
CA GLY A 31 -0.68 -4.42 11.42
C GLY A 31 -2.15 -4.02 11.44
N ILE A 32 -2.58 -3.14 10.53
CA ILE A 32 -3.97 -2.66 10.42
C ILE A 32 -4.55 -3.04 9.07
N THR A 33 -5.88 -3.20 8.99
CA THR A 33 -6.59 -3.37 7.71
C THR A 33 -6.40 -2.12 6.83
N GLY A 34 -6.47 -2.28 5.52
CA GLY A 34 -6.42 -1.18 4.56
C GLY A 34 -7.55 -0.16 4.79
N ALA A 35 -8.75 -0.63 5.13
CA ALA A 35 -9.88 0.25 5.45
C ALA A 35 -9.58 1.18 6.65
N GLU A 36 -8.93 0.65 7.69
CA GLU A 36 -8.51 1.45 8.86
C GLU A 36 -7.38 2.42 8.50
N PHE A 37 -6.43 2.03 7.65
CA PHE A 37 -5.41 2.95 7.15
C PHE A 37 -6.04 4.13 6.41
N VAL A 38 -6.94 3.86 5.47
CA VAL A 38 -7.65 4.87 4.68
C VAL A 38 -8.45 5.81 5.59
N ARG A 39 -9.08 5.27 6.63
CA ARG A 39 -9.82 6.08 7.61
C ARG A 39 -8.91 7.06 8.33
N ARG A 40 -7.75 6.61 8.82
CA ARG A 40 -6.75 7.45 9.51
C ARG A 40 -6.12 8.47 8.57
N TRP A 41 -5.87 8.05 7.34
CA TRP A 41 -5.38 8.91 6.26
C TRP A 41 -6.35 10.07 5.98
N ASN A 42 -7.62 9.77 5.74
CA ASN A 42 -8.66 10.77 5.49
C ASN A 42 -8.96 11.64 6.73
N ALA A 43 -8.66 11.16 7.93
CA ALA A 43 -8.76 11.95 9.16
C ALA A 43 -7.57 12.91 9.36
N GLY A 44 -6.54 12.84 8.49
CA GLY A 44 -5.34 13.65 8.62
C GLY A 44 -4.40 13.18 9.73
N GLU A 45 -4.52 11.94 10.21
CA GLU A 45 -3.72 11.41 11.34
C GLU A 45 -2.21 11.41 11.03
N PHE A 46 -1.84 11.34 9.74
CA PHE A 46 -0.46 11.35 9.27
C PHE A 46 0.00 12.73 8.75
N GLU A 47 -0.79 13.79 8.95
CA GLU A 47 -0.40 15.14 8.58
C GLU A 47 0.56 15.75 9.62
N GLY A 48 1.68 16.30 9.16
CA GLY A 48 2.64 16.98 10.04
C GLY A 48 3.55 16.07 10.88
N ILE A 49 3.40 14.75 10.77
CA ILE A 49 4.33 13.79 11.35
C ILE A 49 5.44 13.43 10.36
N ASN A 50 6.61 13.02 10.86
CA ASN A 50 7.64 12.46 10.01
C ASN A 50 7.27 11.02 9.66
N TRP A 51 7.09 10.73 8.37
CA TRP A 51 6.67 9.40 7.92
C TRP A 51 7.71 8.31 8.19
N ASP A 52 8.98 8.69 8.34
CA ASP A 52 10.06 7.77 8.71
C ASP A 52 9.94 7.28 10.18
N ASP A 53 9.22 8.03 11.02
CA ASP A 53 8.96 7.66 12.42
C ASP A 53 7.84 6.61 12.55
N VAL A 54 7.01 6.45 11.51
CA VAL A 54 5.91 5.49 11.47
C VAL A 54 6.30 4.28 10.62
N PRO A 55 6.61 3.12 11.22
CA PRO A 55 7.00 1.94 10.49
C PRO A 55 5.93 1.55 9.48
N GLY A 56 6.34 1.37 8.22
CA GLY A 56 5.45 0.92 7.16
C GLY A 56 4.57 2.01 6.52
N LEU A 57 4.47 3.21 7.09
CA LEU A 57 3.61 4.27 6.57
C LEU A 57 3.92 4.62 5.11
N THR A 58 5.19 4.82 4.76
CA THR A 58 5.60 5.11 3.39
C THR A 58 5.22 3.98 2.42
N SER A 59 5.38 2.72 2.83
CA SER A 59 5.05 1.54 2.02
C SER A 59 3.54 1.46 1.75
N VAL A 60 2.72 1.66 2.79
CA VAL A 60 1.26 1.62 2.67
C VAL A 60 0.73 2.84 1.91
N ALA A 61 1.27 4.03 2.18
CA ALA A 61 0.89 5.26 1.47
C ALA A 61 1.19 5.18 -0.04
N THR A 62 2.29 4.55 -0.43
CA THR A 62 2.63 4.32 -1.85
C THR A 62 1.63 3.37 -2.52
N ALA A 63 0.97 2.49 -1.75
CA ALA A 63 -0.04 1.56 -2.23
C ALA A 63 -1.46 2.16 -2.25
N LEU A 64 -1.67 3.40 -1.81
CA LEU A 64 -2.99 4.08 -1.82
C LEU A 64 -3.75 4.01 -3.16
N PRO A 65 -3.11 4.07 -4.35
CA PRO A 65 -3.82 3.91 -5.62
C PRO A 65 -4.58 2.59 -5.77
N PHE A 66 -4.18 1.54 -5.02
CA PHE A 66 -4.83 0.24 -5.02
C PHE A 66 -6.01 0.17 -4.02
N ALA A 67 -6.17 1.15 -3.13
CA ALA A 67 -7.21 1.13 -2.10
C ALA A 67 -8.64 1.27 -2.65
N GLY A 68 -8.81 1.63 -3.92
CA GLY A 68 -10.12 1.72 -4.59
C GLY A 68 -11.00 2.89 -4.13
N ILE A 69 -10.37 3.99 -3.69
CA ILE A 69 -11.03 5.20 -3.15
C ILE A 69 -10.97 6.41 -4.09
#